data_AF-A0A6C0CWI4-F1
#
_entry.id   AF-A0A6C0CWI4-F1
#
_cell.length_a   1.000
_cell.length_b   1.000
_cell.length_c   1.000
_cell.angle_alpha   90.00
_cell.angle_beta   90.00
_cell.angle_gamma   90.00
#
_symmetry.space_group_name_H-M   'P 1'
#
loop_
_entity.id
_entity.type
_entity.pdbx_description
1 polymer ?
#
loop_
_entity_poly.entity_id
_entity_poly.type
_entity_poly.pdbx_seq_one_letter_code
_entity_poly.pdbx_strand_id
1 'polypeptide(L)'
;MNFTILSIIYLLLDILWISSMTPLLYRGVFETIQKSTLTFNKWYAIFAYITLLGVLYWICRPLSKQYKRKWFAYTIVGFALYSIYNFTNGAVFKDYSYKMVIADTLWGTTVFTVLGLLDTKY
;
A
#
# COMPACT_ATOMS: atom_id res chain seq x y z
N MET A 1 18.29 6.14 -4.77
CA MET A 1 18.73 5.82 -3.39
C MET A 1 19.11 4.34 -3.31
N ASN A 2 19.82 3.88 -2.27
CA ASN A 2 19.97 2.43 -2.05
C ASN A 2 18.57 1.81 -1.87
N PHE A 3 18.28 0.70 -2.55
CA PHE A 3 16.98 0.02 -2.44
C PHE A 3 16.64 -0.32 -0.99
N THR A 4 17.60 -0.81 -0.21
CA THR A 4 17.40 -1.16 1.19
C THR A 4 16.89 0.04 2.00
N ILE A 5 17.44 1.23 1.77
CA ILE A 5 17.01 2.46 2.45
C ILE A 5 15.59 2.84 2.00
N LEU A 6 15.29 2.73 0.69
CA LEU A 6 13.96 2.98 0.15
C LEU A 6 12.91 2.04 0.78
N SER A 7 13.23 0.76 0.90
CA SER A 7 12.38 -0.25 1.52
C SER A 7 12.15 0.02 3.01
N ILE A 8 13.19 0.42 3.75
CA ILE A 8 13.06 0.81 5.16
C ILE A 8 12.13 2.02 5.30
N ILE A 9 12.32 3.05 4.47
CA ILE A 9 11.45 4.24 4.49
C ILE A 9 10.00 3.85 4.19
N TYR A 10 9.77 3.01 3.18
CA TYR A 10 8.44 2.52 2.87
C TYR A 10 7.80 1.82 4.08
N LEU A 11 8.50 0.84 4.69
CA LEU A 11 7.99 0.09 5.83
C LEU A 11 7.66 1.00 7.02
N LEU A 12 8.50 2.01 7.29
CA LEU A 12 8.26 2.96 8.38
C LEU A 12 7.02 3.82 8.13
N LEU A 13 6.85 4.32 6.90
CA LEU A 13 5.67 5.09 6.52
C LEU A 13 4.40 4.25 6.65
N ASP A 14 4.43 3.01 6.20
CA ASP A 14 3.26 2.12 6.23
C ASP A 14 2.92 1.64 7.65
N ILE A 15 3.93 1.38 8.50
CA ILE A 15 3.72 1.11 9.93
C ILE A 15 3.05 2.30 10.61
N LEU A 16 3.50 3.53 10.31
CA LEU A 16 2.91 4.75 10.87
C LEU A 16 1.45 4.90 10.42
N TRP A 17 1.17 4.68 9.13
CA TRP A 17 -0.18 4.73 8.60
C TRP A 17 -1.09 3.67 9.23
N ILE A 18 -0.68 2.40 9.22
CA ILE A 18 -1.49 1.30 9.75
C ILE A 18 -1.72 1.46 11.24
N SER A 19 -0.70 1.80 12.03
CA SER A 19 -0.85 2.00 13.48
C SER A 19 -1.83 3.13 13.81
N SER A 20 -1.84 4.19 13.01
CA SER A 20 -2.74 5.34 13.18
C SER A 20 -4.15 5.06 12.65
N MET A 21 -4.27 4.45 11.48
CA MET A 21 -5.55 4.23 10.80
C MET A 21 -6.27 2.97 11.26
N THR A 22 -5.59 2.01 11.87
CA THR A 22 -6.24 0.83 12.45
C THR A 22 -7.33 1.19 13.45
N PRO A 23 -7.07 1.99 14.51
CA PRO A 23 -8.13 2.39 15.44
C PRO A 23 -9.17 3.33 14.82
N LEU A 24 -8.80 4.16 13.83
CA LEU A 24 -9.66 5.21 13.29
C LEU A 24 -10.57 4.76 12.14
N LEU A 25 -10.08 3.89 11.26
CA LEU A 25 -10.71 3.54 9.99
C LEU A 25 -10.93 2.03 9.81
N TYR A 26 -9.98 1.19 10.24
CA TYR A 26 -9.98 -0.23 9.87
C TYR A 26 -10.65 -1.16 10.88
N ARG A 27 -10.39 -0.98 12.17
CA ARG A 27 -10.78 -1.95 13.21
C ARG A 27 -12.29 -2.19 13.21
N GLY A 28 -13.10 -1.13 13.30
CA GLY A 28 -14.56 -1.28 13.33
C GLY A 28 -15.12 -1.95 12.07
N VAL A 29 -14.56 -1.65 10.91
CA VAL A 29 -14.96 -2.27 9.63
C VAL A 29 -14.64 -3.75 9.63
N PHE A 30 -13.40 -4.11 9.98
CA PHE A 30 -12.96 -5.50 9.96
C PHE A 30 -13.62 -6.36 11.05
N GLU A 31 -13.84 -5.81 12.25
CA GLU A 31 -14.56 -6.52 13.32
C GLU A 31 -16.03 -6.76 12.93
N THR A 32 -16.66 -5.81 12.25
CA THR A 32 -18.03 -5.99 11.70
C THR A 32 -18.06 -7.12 10.66
N ILE A 33 -17.10 -7.13 9.73
CA ILE A 33 -17.00 -8.17 8.70
C ILE A 33 -16.69 -9.55 9.31
N GLN A 34 -15.75 -9.62 10.27
CA GLN A 34 -15.32 -10.87 10.91
C GLN A 34 -16.32 -11.39 11.94
N LYS A 35 -17.20 -10.52 12.46
CA LYS A 35 -18.08 -10.81 13.62
C LYS A 35 -17.30 -11.28 14.85
N SER A 36 -16.06 -10.81 14.97
CA SER A 36 -15.15 -11.11 16.06
C SER A 36 -14.21 -9.93 16.28
N THR A 37 -13.46 -9.94 17.37
CA THR A 37 -12.33 -9.02 17.54
C THR A 37 -11.33 -9.21 16.41
N LEU A 38 -10.66 -8.12 16.03
CA LEU A 38 -9.74 -8.14 14.90
C LEU A 38 -8.57 -9.09 15.19
N THR A 39 -8.45 -10.15 14.39
CA THR A 39 -7.33 -11.09 14.46
C THR A 39 -6.42 -10.94 13.24
N PHE A 40 -5.12 -10.78 13.49
CA PHE A 40 -4.12 -10.60 12.45
C PHE A 40 -3.40 -11.91 12.14
N ASN A 41 -3.48 -12.37 10.89
CA ASN A 41 -2.62 -13.45 10.43
C ASN A 41 -1.27 -12.88 9.97
N LYS A 42 -0.25 -13.06 10.82
CA LYS A 42 1.10 -12.53 10.61
C LYS A 42 1.76 -13.04 9.33
N TRP A 43 1.47 -14.27 8.91
CA TRP A 43 2.10 -14.86 7.73
C TRP A 43 1.62 -14.18 6.44
N TYR A 44 0.30 -13.99 6.29
CA TYR A 44 -0.23 -13.27 5.12
C TYR A 44 0.27 -11.83 5.07
N ALA A 45 0.41 -11.15 6.22
CA ALA A 45 0.99 -9.81 6.27
C ALA A 45 2.45 -9.81 5.78
N ILE A 46 3.28 -10.74 6.26
CA ILE A 46 4.69 -10.86 5.83
C ILE A 46 4.77 -11.09 4.32
N PHE A 47 4.00 -12.03 3.78
CA PHE A 47 4.01 -12.30 2.34
C PHE A 47 3.49 -11.13 1.50
N ALA A 48 2.49 -10.38 1.99
CA ALA A 48 2.03 -9.16 1.34
C ALA A 48 3.16 -8.13 1.24
N TYR A 49 3.89 -7.88 2.32
CA TYR A 49 5.00 -6.93 2.32
C TYR A 49 6.20 -7.40 1.49
N ILE A 50 6.54 -8.69 1.51
CA ILE A 50 7.58 -9.24 0.62
C ILE A 50 7.20 -9.02 -0.85
N THR A 51 5.94 -9.31 -1.20
CA THR A 51 5.42 -9.10 -2.56
C THR A 51 5.49 -7.62 -2.96
N LEU A 52 5.11 -6.72 -2.05
CA LEU A 52 5.11 -5.29 -2.31
C LEU A 52 6.54 -4.74 -2.48
N LEU A 53 7.51 -5.19 -1.68
CA LEU A 53 8.92 -4.88 -1.90
C LEU A 53 9.41 -5.41 -3.26
N GLY A 54 8.94 -6.60 -3.66
CA GLY A 54 9.17 -7.14 -5.01
C GLY A 54 8.62 -6.23 -6.11
N VAL A 55 7.41 -5.68 -5.95
CA VAL A 55 6.81 -4.71 -6.87
C VAL A 55 7.69 -3.45 -6.98
N LEU A 56 8.16 -2.90 -5.86
CA LEU A 56 9.03 -1.72 -5.88
C LEU A 56 10.34 -1.98 -6.64
N TYR A 57 10.94 -3.16 -6.46
CA TYR A 57 12.23 -3.50 -7.07
C TYR A 57 12.10 -3.92 -8.54
N TRP A 58 11.24 -4.89 -8.84
CA TRP A 58 11.13 -5.52 -10.15
C TRP A 58 10.18 -4.81 -11.10
N ILE A 59 9.25 -3.98 -10.61
CA ILE A 59 8.27 -3.29 -11.45
C ILE A 59 8.52 -1.78 -11.43
N CYS A 60 8.38 -1.12 -10.28
CA CYS A 60 8.42 0.34 -10.22
C CYS A 60 9.75 0.91 -10.72
N ARG A 61 10.87 0.38 -10.23
CA ARG A 61 12.20 0.88 -10.62
C ARG A 61 12.51 0.75 -12.11
N PRO A 62 12.40 -0.44 -12.75
CA PRO A 62 12.64 -0.53 -14.19
C PRO A 62 11.62 0.26 -15.00
N LEU A 63 10.33 0.24 -14.62
CA LEU A 63 9.29 1.00 -15.30
C LEU A 63 9.57 2.51 -15.26
N SER A 64 10.08 3.02 -14.14
CA SER A 64 10.38 4.46 -13.98
C SER A 64 11.40 5.00 -14.98
N LYS A 65 12.26 4.14 -15.55
CA LYS A 65 13.22 4.52 -16.59
C LYS A 65 12.55 4.88 -17.92
N GLN A 66 11.31 4.45 -18.12
CA GLN A 66 10.52 4.72 -19.33
C GLN A 66 9.75 6.05 -19.26
N TYR A 67 9.73 6.71 -18.09
CA TYR A 67 8.98 7.95 -17.88
C TYR A 67 9.91 9.15 -17.68
N LYS A 68 9.54 10.30 -18.27
CA LYS A 68 10.25 11.58 -18.05
C LYS A 68 10.33 11.96 -16.58
N ARG A 69 9.24 11.71 -15.84
CA ARG A 69 9.15 11.89 -14.39
C ARG A 69 9.07 10.51 -13.74
N LYS A 70 10.19 10.05 -13.17
CA LYS A 70 10.32 8.70 -12.57
C LYS A 70 9.21 8.37 -11.58
N TRP A 71 8.86 9.33 -10.73
CA TRP A 71 7.83 9.17 -9.70
C TRP A 71 6.46 8.80 -10.27
N PHE A 72 6.16 9.19 -11.52
CA PHE A 72 4.87 8.91 -12.15
C PHE A 72 4.62 7.41 -12.34
N ALA A 73 5.67 6.64 -12.67
CA ALA A 73 5.57 5.19 -12.74
C ALA A 73 5.16 4.60 -11.38
N TYR A 74 5.77 5.08 -10.29
CA TYR A 74 5.44 4.63 -8.95
C TYR A 74 4.00 5.03 -8.58
N THR A 75 3.58 6.26 -8.88
CA THR A 75 2.21 6.74 -8.65
C THR A 75 1.18 5.84 -9.30
N ILE A 76 1.35 5.51 -10.59
CA ILE A 76 0.41 4.66 -11.32
C ILE A 76 0.36 3.25 -10.70
N VAL A 77 1.53 2.67 -10.39
CA VAL A 77 1.60 1.33 -9.80
C VAL A 77 0.95 1.30 -8.41
N GLY A 78 1.23 2.29 -7.56
CA GLY A 78 0.63 2.40 -6.23
C GLY A 78 -0.88 2.58 -6.28
N PHE A 79 -1.37 3.47 -7.16
CA PHE A 79 -2.80 3.65 -7.39
C PHE A 79 -3.45 2.34 -7.84
N ALA A 80 -2.89 1.65 -8.83
CA ALA A 80 -3.45 0.41 -9.33
C ALA A 80 -3.49 -0.69 -8.26
N LEU A 81 -2.39 -0.90 -7.55
CA LEU A 81 -2.28 -1.97 -6.54
C LEU A 81 -3.29 -1.80 -5.40
N TYR A 82 -3.36 -0.59 -4.83
CA TYR A 82 -4.29 -0.33 -3.72
C TYR A 82 -5.74 -0.23 -4.20
N SER A 83 -6.00 0.28 -5.40
CA SER A 83 -7.34 0.29 -6.00
C SER A 83 -7.84 -1.14 -6.22
N ILE A 84 -7.03 -2.02 -6.81
CA ILE A 84 -7.40 -3.42 -7.05
C ILE A 84 -7.71 -4.12 -5.73
N TYR A 85 -6.86 -3.96 -4.71
CA TYR A 85 -7.10 -4.54 -3.39
C TYR A 85 -8.42 -4.05 -2.78
N ASN A 86 -8.61 -2.73 -2.73
CA ASN A 86 -9.78 -2.14 -2.08
C ASN A 86 -11.08 -2.39 -2.86
N PHE A 87 -11.07 -2.30 -4.19
CA PHE A 87 -12.26 -2.58 -5.00
C PHE A 87 -12.61 -4.07 -5.02
N THR A 88 -11.63 -4.97 -5.03
CA THR A 88 -11.90 -6.41 -4.92
C THR A 88 -12.53 -6.73 -3.57
N ASN A 89 -11.99 -6.19 -2.48
CA ASN A 89 -12.60 -6.38 -1.16
C ASN A 89 -13.98 -5.72 -1.05
N GLY A 90 -14.18 -4.54 -1.64
CA GLY A 90 -15.49 -3.88 -1.71
C GLY A 90 -16.52 -4.67 -2.52
N ALA A 91 -16.09 -5.46 -3.49
CA ALA A 91 -16.96 -6.36 -4.24
C ALA A 91 -17.31 -7.64 -3.46
N VAL A 92 -16.43 -8.09 -2.56
CA VAL A 92 -16.59 -9.34 -1.79
C VAL A 92 -17.31 -9.12 -0.46
N PHE A 93 -16.96 -8.07 0.28
CA PHE A 93 -17.47 -7.81 1.63
C PHE A 93 -18.58 -6.77 1.63
N LYS A 94 -19.76 -7.15 2.13
CA LYS A 94 -20.95 -6.29 2.19
C LYS A 94 -20.74 -5.00 2.98
N ASP A 95 -20.04 -5.09 4.11
CA ASP A 95 -19.85 -3.97 5.05
C ASP A 95 -18.47 -3.29 4.89
N TYR A 96 -17.86 -3.38 3.70
CA TYR A 96 -16.59 -2.72 3.40
C TYR A 96 -16.79 -1.23 3.13
N SER A 97 -16.32 -0.39 4.04
CA SER A 97 -16.56 1.06 4.00
C SER A 97 -15.95 1.74 2.76
N TYR A 98 -16.76 2.45 1.98
CA TYR A 98 -16.29 3.26 0.85
C TYR A 98 -15.31 4.37 1.27
N LYS A 99 -15.44 4.90 2.51
CA LYS A 99 -14.51 5.88 3.05
C LYS A 99 -13.11 5.27 3.24
N MET A 100 -13.09 4.03 3.71
CA MET A 100 -11.85 3.25 3.88
C MET A 100 -11.21 2.95 2.54
N VAL A 101 -12.00 2.51 1.55
CA VAL A 101 -11.55 2.30 0.16
C VAL A 101 -10.83 3.53 -0.39
N ILE A 102 -11.47 4.70 -0.29
CA ILE A 102 -10.92 5.94 -0.85
C ILE A 102 -9.65 6.35 -0.08
N ALA A 103 -9.71 6.38 1.26
CA ALA A 103 -8.57 6.80 2.08
C ALA A 103 -7.34 5.90 1.87
N ASP A 104 -7.54 4.58 1.87
CA ASP A 104 -6.47 3.61 1.73
C ASP A 104 -5.86 3.61 0.31
N THR A 105 -6.71 3.77 -0.71
CA THR A 105 -6.25 3.94 -2.10
C THR A 105 -5.41 5.21 -2.28
N LEU A 106 -5.85 6.32 -1.69
CA LEU A 106 -5.11 7.58 -1.72
C LEU A 106 -3.79 7.48 -0.96
N TRP A 107 -3.75 6.78 0.17
CA TRP A 107 -2.50 6.52 0.89
C TRP A 107 -1.51 5.72 0.05
N GLY A 108 -1.93 4.58 -0.51
CA GLY A 108 -1.10 3.76 -1.38
C GLY A 108 -0.53 4.53 -2.58
N THR A 109 -1.38 5.34 -3.21
CA THR A 109 -0.96 6.24 -4.30
C THR A 109 0.07 7.25 -3.82
N THR A 110 -0.15 7.87 -2.67
CA THR A 110 0.71 8.92 -2.10
C THR A 110 2.06 8.35 -1.67
N VAL A 111 2.07 7.27 -0.91
CA VAL A 111 3.32 6.66 -0.40
C VAL A 111 4.19 6.18 -1.56
N PHE A 112 3.61 5.55 -2.59
CA PHE A 112 4.37 5.17 -3.78
C PHE A 112 4.93 6.39 -4.52
N THR A 113 4.13 7.46 -4.65
CA THR A 113 4.60 8.71 -5.26
C THR A 113 5.81 9.28 -4.50
N VAL A 114 5.75 9.32 -3.17
CA VAL A 114 6.87 9.77 -2.32
C VAL A 114 8.09 8.88 -2.52
N LEU A 115 7.94 7.56 -2.56
CA LEU A 115 9.06 6.65 -2.84
C LEU A 115 9.68 6.90 -4.21
N GLY A 116 8.86 7.14 -5.23
CA GLY A 116 9.33 7.48 -6.57
C GLY A 116 10.07 8.82 -6.64
N LEU A 117 9.72 9.79 -5.78
CA LEU A 117 10.47 11.05 -5.63
C LEU A 117 11.81 10.84 -4.93
N LEU A 118 11.87 9.93 -3.95
CA LEU A 118 13.07 9.60 -3.19
C LEU A 118 14.03 8.66 -3.94
N ASP A 119 13.54 7.89 -4.91
CA ASP A 119 14.38 6.96 -5.67
C ASP A 119 15.24 7.65 -6.74
N THR A 120 16.34 8.23 -6.27
CA THR A 120 17.29 9.00 -7.07
C THR A 120 18.27 8.15 -7.92
N LYS A 121 18.33 6.81 -7.74
CA LYS A 121 19.35 5.99 -8.42
C LYS A 121 18.82 5.42 -9.74
N TYR A 122 19.71 5.31 -10.72
CA TYR A 122 19.49 4.68 -12.03
C TYR A 122 19.97 3.23 -11.99
#